data_AF-A0A2I2G4E8-F1
#
_entry.id   AF-A0A2I2G4E8-F1
#
_cell.length_a   1.000
_cell.length_b   1.000
_cell.length_c   1.000
_cell.angle_alpha   90.00
_cell.angle_beta   90.00
_cell.angle_gamma   90.00
#
_symmetry.space_group_name_H-M   'P 1'
#
loop_
_entity.id
_entity.type
_entity.pdbx_description
1 polymer ?
#
loop_
_entity_poly.entity_id
_entity_poly.type
_entity_poly.pdbx_seq_one_letter_code
_entity_poly.pdbx_strand_id
1 'polypeptide(L)'
;MKFTISLLPALIATTRAIYITSPPPPDPVDVSKNWTVTWTHVDTDPISFCLYLTNYKEYPPQEFFLSSASRDPDTVVIQGRCYPGLRERSTYRVWASKCGDPLTIYAESRDFHVIQPGCPA
;
A
#
# COMPACT_ATOMS: atom_id res chain seq x y z
N MET A 1 23.43 22.01 -49.44
CA MET A 1 22.18 21.36 -49.00
C MET A 1 22.18 21.35 -47.48
N LYS A 2 21.22 21.99 -46.81
CA LYS A 2 21.16 22.08 -45.34
C LYS A 2 20.26 20.96 -44.81
N PHE A 3 20.77 20.09 -43.94
CA PHE A 3 20.00 19.09 -43.23
C PHE A 3 19.46 19.69 -41.92
N THR A 4 18.18 20.01 -41.87
CA THR A 4 17.49 20.38 -40.63
C THR A 4 17.10 19.11 -39.89
N ILE A 5 17.86 18.77 -38.84
CA ILE A 5 17.48 17.74 -37.87
C ILE A 5 16.47 18.40 -36.92
N SER A 6 15.18 18.13 -37.13
CA SER A 6 14.15 18.43 -36.14
C SER A 6 14.28 17.43 -35.00
N LEU A 7 14.89 17.87 -33.89
CA LEU A 7 14.87 17.17 -32.62
C LEU A 7 13.45 17.26 -32.06
N LEU A 8 12.66 16.17 -32.10
CA LEU A 8 11.43 16.10 -31.32
C LEU A 8 11.82 15.97 -29.83
N PRO A 9 11.38 16.86 -28.93
CA PRO A 9 11.58 16.63 -27.51
C PRO A 9 10.69 15.44 -27.10
N ALA A 10 11.32 14.34 -26.70
CA ALA A 10 10.60 13.24 -26.06
C ALA A 10 10.12 13.73 -24.69
N LEU A 11 8.80 13.87 -24.53
CA LEU A 11 8.19 14.13 -23.23
C LEU A 11 8.31 12.86 -22.40
N ILE A 12 9.33 12.78 -21.54
CA ILE A 12 9.44 11.69 -20.56
C ILE A 12 8.40 11.99 -19.48
N ALA A 13 7.18 11.49 -19.67
CA ALA A 13 6.19 11.47 -18.60
C ALA A 13 6.74 10.58 -17.48
N THR A 14 7.11 11.17 -16.36
CA THR A 14 7.42 10.41 -15.15
C THR A 14 6.12 9.84 -14.61
N THR A 15 5.70 8.69 -15.10
CA THR A 15 4.54 7.97 -14.57
C THR A 15 4.85 7.59 -13.12
N ARG A 16 4.29 8.30 -12.16
CA ARG A 16 4.34 7.88 -10.77
C ARG A 16 3.29 6.79 -10.59
N ALA A 17 3.73 5.54 -10.48
CA ALA A 17 2.87 4.44 -10.07
C ALA A 17 2.21 4.74 -8.71
N ILE A 18 1.17 3.97 -8.34
CA ILE A 18 0.51 4.06 -7.03
C ILE A 18 1.56 4.26 -5.92
N TYR A 19 1.34 5.24 -5.05
CA TYR A 19 2.22 5.50 -3.91
C TYR A 19 1.40 5.67 -2.63
N ILE A 20 1.60 4.78 -1.66
CA ILE A 20 0.86 4.80 -0.40
C ILE A 20 1.45 5.86 0.53
N THR A 21 0.64 6.86 0.88
CA THR A 21 1.02 8.03 1.69
C THR A 21 0.63 7.87 3.17
N SER A 22 -0.36 7.02 3.47
CA SER A 22 -0.81 6.70 4.83
C SER A 22 -0.93 5.19 5.01
N PRO A 23 -0.48 4.63 6.16
CA PRO A 23 -0.17 5.31 7.42
C PRO A 23 1.24 5.95 7.43
N PRO A 24 1.37 7.24 7.82
CA PRO A 24 2.68 7.85 7.98
C PRO A 24 3.29 7.53 9.35
N PRO A 25 4.63 7.42 9.46
CA PRO A 25 5.30 7.55 10.75
C PRO A 25 5.10 8.98 11.32
N PRO A 26 5.19 9.18 12.65
CA PRO A 26 5.44 8.19 13.68
C PRO A 26 4.16 7.75 14.38
N ASP A 27 3.66 6.54 14.10
CA ASP A 27 2.50 6.00 14.81
C ASP A 27 2.59 4.47 14.93
N PRO A 28 2.14 3.88 16.04
CA PRO A 28 1.50 2.59 15.97
C PRO A 28 0.08 2.75 15.41
N VAL A 29 -0.25 2.00 14.37
CA VAL A 29 -1.63 1.87 13.88
C VAL A 29 -2.38 0.89 14.77
N ASP A 30 -3.46 1.35 15.40
CA ASP A 30 -4.39 0.50 16.13
C ASP A 30 -5.33 -0.23 15.15
N VAL A 31 -4.95 -1.44 14.74
CA VAL A 31 -5.70 -2.21 13.75
C VAL A 31 -7.00 -2.80 14.32
N SER A 32 -7.18 -2.75 15.65
CA SER A 32 -8.45 -3.14 16.29
C SER A 32 -9.55 -2.09 16.09
N LYS A 33 -9.20 -0.88 15.67
CA LYS A 33 -10.09 0.24 15.36
C LYS A 33 -10.04 0.57 13.87
N ASN A 34 -11.00 1.36 13.42
CA ASN A 34 -10.97 1.87 12.04
C ASN A 34 -9.77 2.79 11.84
N TRP A 35 -9.09 2.61 10.71
CA TRP A 35 -7.94 3.41 10.30
C TRP A 35 -7.96 3.62 8.79
N THR A 36 -7.10 4.51 8.28
CA THR A 36 -7.18 4.96 6.88
C THR A 36 -5.89 4.66 6.13
N VAL A 37 -6.05 4.13 4.92
CA VAL A 37 -4.99 4.01 3.92
C VAL A 37 -5.26 5.02 2.81
N THR A 38 -4.24 5.80 2.44
CA THR A 38 -4.31 6.84 1.40
C THR A 38 -3.17 6.62 0.42
N TRP A 39 -3.40 6.93 -0.84
CA TRP A 39 -2.41 6.82 -1.90
C TRP A 39 -2.47 8.02 -2.87
N THR A 40 -1.47 8.12 -3.74
CA THR A 40 -1.55 8.90 -4.98
C THR A 40 -1.50 7.94 -6.15
N HIS A 41 -2.08 8.32 -7.30
CA HIS A 41 -2.10 7.49 -8.51
C HIS A 41 -1.94 8.34 -9.77
N VAL A 42 -1.69 7.69 -10.90
CA VAL A 42 -1.80 8.26 -12.25
C VAL A 42 -2.84 7.50 -13.09
N ASP A 43 -3.26 8.07 -14.21
CA ASP A 43 -4.34 7.52 -15.04
C ASP A 43 -4.07 6.13 -15.62
N THR A 44 -2.81 5.72 -15.69
CA THR A 44 -2.40 4.39 -16.19
C THR A 44 -2.38 3.31 -15.11
N ASP A 45 -2.58 3.66 -13.84
CA ASP A 45 -2.61 2.67 -12.75
C ASP A 45 -3.87 1.78 -12.80
N PRO A 46 -3.81 0.55 -12.24
CA PRO A 46 -4.97 -0.34 -12.16
C PRO A 46 -6.18 0.35 -11.51
N ILE A 47 -7.37 0.17 -12.10
CA ILE A 47 -8.63 0.75 -11.58
C ILE A 47 -8.99 0.18 -10.21
N SER A 48 -8.61 -1.08 -9.94
CA SER A 48 -8.91 -1.79 -8.70
C SER A 48 -7.72 -2.62 -8.23
N PHE A 49 -7.52 -2.67 -6.93
CA PHE A 49 -6.47 -3.45 -6.27
C PHE A 49 -6.92 -3.89 -4.87
N CYS A 50 -6.10 -4.68 -4.19
CA CYS A 50 -6.35 -5.13 -2.83
C CYS A 50 -5.22 -4.67 -1.91
N LEU A 51 -5.59 -4.28 -0.71
CA LEU A 51 -4.69 -3.84 0.34
C LEU A 51 -4.42 -4.99 1.32
N TYR A 52 -3.14 -5.18 1.63
CA TYR A 52 -2.67 -6.21 2.56
C TYR A 52 -1.78 -5.59 3.62
N LEU A 53 -1.93 -6.02 4.88
CA LEU A 53 -0.98 -5.75 5.94
C LEU A 53 0.08 -6.84 5.93
N THR A 54 1.34 -6.46 5.72
CA THR A 54 2.41 -7.42 5.41
C THR A 54 3.64 -7.22 6.27
N ASN A 55 4.24 -8.32 6.71
CA ASN A 55 5.57 -8.37 7.28
C ASN A 55 6.34 -9.50 6.59
N TYR A 56 7.17 -9.13 5.61
CA TYR A 56 8.09 -10.05 4.93
C TYR A 56 9.55 -9.86 5.39
N LYS A 57 9.78 -9.01 6.40
CA LYS A 57 11.13 -8.80 6.97
C LYS A 57 11.51 -9.90 7.95
N GLU A 58 10.52 -10.53 8.57
CA GLU A 58 10.71 -11.58 9.56
C GLU A 58 10.08 -12.90 9.10
N TYR A 59 10.73 -14.01 9.45
CA TYR A 59 10.23 -15.35 9.12
C TYR A 59 9.44 -15.98 10.30
N PRO A 60 8.30 -16.66 10.05
CA PRO A 60 7.60 -16.74 8.76
C PRO A 60 6.97 -15.39 8.35
N PRO A 61 6.85 -15.10 7.05
CA PRO A 61 6.14 -13.91 6.58
C PRO A 61 4.71 -13.87 7.09
N GLN A 62 4.18 -12.66 7.31
CA GLN A 62 2.78 -12.45 7.66
C GLN A 62 2.11 -11.59 6.62
N GLU A 63 0.87 -11.96 6.31
CA GLU A 63 0.05 -11.27 5.35
C GLU A 63 -1.41 -11.36 5.81
N PHE A 64 -2.07 -10.21 5.85
CA PHE A 64 -3.47 -10.13 6.21
C PHE A 64 -4.21 -9.26 5.21
N PHE A 65 -5.27 -9.79 4.59
CA PHE A 65 -6.15 -9.00 3.74
C PHE A 65 -6.86 -7.91 4.56
N LEU A 66 -6.74 -6.66 4.10
CA LEU A 66 -7.36 -5.48 4.71
C LEU A 66 -8.68 -5.12 4.01
N SER A 67 -8.61 -4.81 2.71
CA SER A 67 -9.76 -4.38 1.90
C SER A 67 -9.46 -4.45 0.41
N SER A 68 -10.50 -4.53 -0.42
CA SER A 68 -10.41 -4.11 -1.82
C SER A 68 -10.50 -2.58 -1.90
N ALA A 69 -9.86 -1.98 -2.90
CA ALA A 69 -9.90 -0.55 -3.14
C ALA A 69 -10.03 -0.26 -4.64
N SER A 70 -10.72 0.83 -4.94
CA SER A 70 -10.69 1.47 -6.26
C SER A 70 -9.58 2.49 -6.27
N ARG A 71 -9.01 2.80 -7.43
CA ARG A 71 -8.00 3.85 -7.59
C ARG A 71 -8.47 5.24 -7.14
N ASP A 72 -9.76 5.51 -7.33
CA ASP A 72 -10.47 6.75 -6.98
C ASP A 72 -11.75 6.37 -6.20
N PRO A 73 -12.01 6.96 -5.00
CA PRO A 73 -11.22 7.98 -4.31
C PRO A 73 -9.85 7.46 -3.87
N ASP A 74 -8.92 8.37 -3.57
CA ASP A 74 -7.51 8.09 -3.23
C ASP A 74 -7.30 7.59 -1.79
N THR A 75 -8.37 7.11 -1.16
CA THR A 75 -8.42 6.78 0.26
C THR A 75 -9.47 5.72 0.55
N VAL A 76 -9.20 4.86 1.55
CA VAL A 76 -10.16 3.89 2.05
C VAL A 76 -10.04 3.73 3.57
N VAL A 77 -11.19 3.57 4.22
CA VAL A 77 -11.27 3.21 5.64
C VAL A 77 -11.17 1.70 5.78
N ILE A 78 -10.11 1.24 6.43
CA ILE A 78 -9.94 -0.14 6.85
C ILE A 78 -10.75 -0.36 8.12
N GLN A 79 -11.64 -1.36 8.10
CA GLN A 79 -12.43 -1.71 9.27
C GLN A 79 -11.54 -2.36 10.33
N GLY A 80 -11.70 -1.90 11.57
CA GLY A 80 -10.97 -2.42 12.72
C GLY A 80 -11.32 -3.88 12.98
N ARG A 81 -10.30 -4.72 13.21
CA ARG A 81 -10.46 -6.12 13.59
C ARG A 81 -9.19 -6.67 14.24
N CYS A 82 -9.36 -7.76 14.98
CA CYS A 82 -8.23 -8.53 15.48
C CYS A 82 -7.60 -9.38 14.38
N TYR A 83 -6.28 -9.50 14.40
CA TYR A 83 -5.51 -10.36 13.50
C TYR A 83 -4.80 -11.43 14.35
N PRO A 84 -5.36 -12.66 14.45
CA PRO A 84 -4.75 -13.74 15.21
C PRO A 84 -3.30 -13.99 14.77
N GLY A 85 -2.38 -14.06 15.74
CA GLY A 85 -0.96 -14.28 15.50
C GLY A 85 -0.18 -13.07 14.97
N LEU A 86 -0.78 -11.88 14.84
CA LEU A 86 -0.06 -10.65 14.50
C LEU A 86 1.00 -10.33 15.57
N ARG A 87 2.21 -9.99 15.11
CA ARG A 87 3.37 -9.73 15.96
C ARG A 87 3.43 -8.26 16.36
N GLU A 88 3.00 -7.96 17.58
CA GLU A 88 2.88 -6.58 18.08
C GLU A 88 4.23 -5.82 18.21
N ARG A 89 5.37 -6.53 18.18
CA ARG A 89 6.71 -5.93 18.27
C ARG A 89 7.40 -5.76 16.91
N SER A 90 6.76 -6.18 15.85
CA SER A 90 7.31 -6.12 14.50
C SER A 90 6.91 -4.83 13.77
N THR A 91 7.48 -4.64 12.58
CA THR A 91 7.04 -3.59 11.66
C THR A 91 6.30 -4.21 10.48
N TYR A 92 5.32 -3.47 9.95
CA TYR A 92 4.51 -3.88 8.82
C TYR A 92 4.52 -2.80 7.75
N ARG A 93 4.06 -3.21 6.57
CA ARG A 93 3.72 -2.35 5.43
C ARG A 93 2.30 -2.62 4.99
N VAL A 94 1.71 -1.63 4.34
CA VAL A 94 0.56 -1.86 3.49
C VAL A 94 1.07 -2.11 2.08
N TRP A 95 0.67 -3.22 1.49
CA TRP A 95 0.86 -3.50 0.07
C TRP A 95 -0.44 -3.26 -0.69
N ALA A 96 -0.39 -2.49 -1.78
CA ALA A 96 -1.40 -2.49 -2.81
C ALA A 96 -0.98 -3.53 -3.86
N SER A 97 -1.76 -4.59 -4.01
CA SER A 97 -1.43 -5.72 -4.88
C SER A 97 -2.62 -6.14 -5.73
N LYS A 98 -2.36 -7.02 -6.70
CA LYS A 98 -3.44 -7.71 -7.43
C LYS A 98 -4.31 -8.49 -6.45
N CYS A 99 -5.63 -8.33 -6.56
CA CYS A 99 -6.57 -9.08 -5.73
C CYS A 99 -6.43 -10.60 -5.97
N GLY A 100 -6.26 -11.35 -4.89
CA GLY A 100 -6.05 -12.80 -4.92
C GLY A 100 -4.61 -13.23 -5.23
N ASP A 101 -3.70 -12.27 -5.45
CA ASP A 101 -2.28 -12.52 -5.70
C ASP A 101 -1.43 -11.41 -5.05
N PRO A 102 -1.22 -11.50 -3.72
CA PRO A 102 -0.60 -10.45 -2.91
C PRO A 102 0.86 -10.15 -3.28
N LEU A 103 1.54 -11.09 -3.96
CA LEU A 103 2.92 -10.96 -4.40
C LEU A 103 3.06 -10.20 -5.74
N THR A 104 1.96 -9.97 -6.44
CA THR A 104 1.92 -9.01 -7.56
C THR A 104 1.68 -7.61 -6.99
N ILE A 105 2.77 -6.97 -6.55
CA ILE A 105 2.78 -5.70 -5.82
C ILE A 105 2.77 -4.52 -6.80
N TYR A 106 1.83 -3.59 -6.62
CA TYR A 106 1.76 -2.31 -7.32
C TYR A 106 2.41 -1.18 -6.52
N ALA A 107 2.27 -1.20 -5.20
CA ALA A 107 2.85 -0.21 -4.29
C ALA A 107 3.04 -0.77 -2.89
N GLU A 108 3.97 -0.18 -2.14
CA GLU A 108 4.13 -0.44 -0.70
C GLU A 108 4.23 0.86 0.09
N SER A 109 3.70 0.86 1.32
CA SER A 109 3.91 1.94 2.28
C SER A 109 5.32 1.88 2.88
N ARG A 110 5.68 2.92 3.61
CA ARG A 110 6.78 2.84 4.59
C ARG A 110 6.45 1.86 5.70
N ASP A 111 7.47 1.45 6.43
CA ASP A 111 7.28 0.63 7.63
C ASP A 111 6.57 1.43 8.73
N PHE A 112 5.67 0.77 9.44
CA PHE A 112 4.99 1.29 10.63
C PHE A 112 4.79 0.20 11.68
N HIS A 113 4.55 0.60 12.93
CA HIS A 113 4.20 -0.32 14.00
C HIS A 113 2.69 -0.56 14.02
N VAL A 114 2.28 -1.73 14.49
CA VAL A 114 0.86 -2.08 14.65
C VAL A 114 0.60 -2.50 16.08
N ILE A 115 -0.57 -2.12 16.60
CA ILE A 115 -1.07 -2.57 17.90
C ILE A 115 -2.51 -3.06 17.74
N GLN A 116 -2.92 -4.00 18.58
CA GLN A 116 -4.29 -4.52 18.59
C GLN A 116 -4.78 -4.73 20.04
N PRO A 117 -4.90 -3.65 20.84
CA PRO A 117 -5.28 -3.76 22.25
C PRO A 117 -6.62 -4.48 22.42
N GLY A 118 -6.66 -5.42 23.37
CA GLY A 118 -7.86 -6.20 23.67
C GLY A 118 -8.13 -7.36 22.69
N CYS A 119 -7.28 -7.57 21.69
CA CYS A 119 -7.31 -8.76 20.87
C CYS A 119 -6.59 -9.94 21.56
N PRO A 120 -7.03 -11.18 21.33
CA PRO A 120 -6.27 -12.35 21.76
C PRO A 120 -4.93 -12.39 21.02
N ALA A 121 -3.89 -12.87 21.74
CA ALA A 121 -2.57 -13.14 21.17
C ALA A 121 -2.63 -14.26 20.10
#